data_AF-A0AAE4D165-F1
#
_entry.id   AF-A0AAE4D165-F1
#
_cell.length_a   1.000
_cell.length_b   1.000
_cell.length_c   1.000
_cell.angle_alpha   90.00
_cell.angle_beta   90.00
_cell.angle_gamma   90.00
#
_symmetry.space_group_name_H-M   'P 1'
#
loop_
_entity.id
_entity.type
_entity.pdbx_description
1 polymer ?
#
loop_
_entity_poly.entity_id
_entity_poly.type
_entity_poly.pdbx_seq_one_letter_code
_entity_poly.pdbx_strand_id
1 'polypeptide(L)'
;MRTIVGLLLAAGLAAAIAPAASPAATTKVCPIPPVARYPYPGTNGTWTLFRAKGVTCATSYRVATAFQKCRLKNGVSGRCVKKVADGWACREQRNSGPTSFGAAVTCSKGRATVGHNYMQTTSG
;
A
#
# COMPACT_ATOMS: atom_id res chain seq x y z
N MET A 1 67.88 31.63 2.65
CA MET A 1 66.58 31.16 3.20
C MET A 1 65.59 31.18 2.04
N ARG A 2 65.34 30.03 1.39
CA ARG A 2 64.05 29.27 1.37
C ARG A 2 62.86 30.19 0.99
N THR A 3 62.07 30.01 -0.08
CA THR A 3 61.50 28.77 -0.63
C THR A 3 60.78 29.02 -1.99
N ILE A 4 61.18 28.25 -3.02
CA ILE A 4 60.38 27.45 -3.98
C ILE A 4 59.17 28.07 -4.74
N VAL A 5 59.34 28.11 -6.07
CA VAL A 5 58.35 28.15 -7.16
C VAL A 5 57.37 26.96 -7.07
N GLY A 6 56.06 27.21 -7.15
CA GLY A 6 55.03 26.18 -7.15
C GLY A 6 53.85 26.48 -8.07
N LEU A 7 53.98 26.07 -9.33
CA LEU A 7 52.91 25.93 -10.32
C LEU A 7 51.96 24.81 -9.88
N LEU A 8 50.63 25.01 -9.83
CA LEU A 8 49.65 23.91 -9.88
C LEU A 8 48.25 24.40 -10.29
N LEU A 9 47.92 24.10 -11.55
CA LEU A 9 46.56 24.00 -12.08
C LEU A 9 45.76 22.97 -11.26
N ALA A 10 44.53 23.31 -10.89
CA ALA A 10 43.48 22.31 -10.69
C ALA A 10 42.10 22.93 -10.96
N ALA A 11 41.62 22.76 -12.19
CA ALA A 11 40.23 23.00 -12.57
C ALA A 11 39.34 21.97 -11.87
N GLY A 12 38.70 22.38 -10.77
CA GLY A 12 37.72 21.57 -10.05
C GLY A 12 36.36 21.63 -10.74
N LEU A 13 36.10 20.66 -11.62
CA LEU A 13 34.80 20.44 -12.25
C LEU A 13 33.79 20.01 -11.17
N ALA A 14 33.03 20.96 -10.61
CA ALA A 14 31.94 20.68 -9.69
C ALA A 14 30.76 20.09 -10.47
N ALA A 15 30.76 18.77 -10.68
CA ALA A 15 29.61 18.05 -11.20
C ALA A 15 28.47 18.09 -10.17
N ALA A 16 27.55 19.03 -10.34
CA ALA A 16 26.31 19.10 -9.59
C ALA A 16 25.47 17.85 -9.87
N ILE A 17 25.56 16.86 -8.98
CA ILE A 17 24.63 15.73 -8.91
C ILE A 17 23.26 16.27 -8.49
N ALA A 18 22.46 16.67 -9.49
CA ALA A 18 21.06 16.98 -9.28
C ALA A 18 20.33 15.68 -8.85
N PRO A 19 19.57 15.67 -7.75
CA PRO A 19 18.76 14.51 -7.39
C PRO A 19 17.72 14.30 -8.50
N ALA A 20 17.82 13.18 -9.21
CA ALA A 20 16.83 12.77 -10.19
C ALA A 20 15.46 12.70 -9.50
N ALA A 21 14.58 13.63 -9.84
CA ALA A 21 13.20 13.62 -9.40
C ALA A 21 12.57 12.30 -9.89
N SER A 22 12.41 11.34 -8.98
CA SER A 22 11.77 10.08 -9.31
C SER A 22 10.34 10.39 -9.79
N PRO A 23 9.89 9.85 -10.93
CA PRO A 23 8.56 10.12 -11.44
C PRO A 23 7.52 9.79 -10.38
N ALA A 24 6.64 10.75 -10.09
CA ALA A 24 5.57 10.57 -9.13
C ALA A 24 4.70 9.40 -9.60
N ALA A 25 4.72 8.30 -8.86
CA ALA A 25 3.94 7.13 -9.22
C ALA A 25 2.45 7.50 -9.25
N THR A 26 1.83 7.36 -10.42
CA THR A 26 0.39 7.64 -10.58
C THR A 26 -0.46 6.55 -9.91
N THR A 27 -1.58 6.95 -9.32
CA THR A 27 -2.55 6.03 -8.74
C THR A 27 -3.41 5.47 -9.85
N LYS A 28 -3.39 4.15 -10.02
CA LYS A 28 -4.24 3.43 -10.98
C LYS A 28 -5.34 2.66 -10.28
N VAL A 29 -6.51 2.59 -10.92
CA VAL A 29 -7.61 1.72 -10.52
C VAL A 29 -7.33 0.33 -11.09
N CYS A 30 -7.46 -0.69 -10.26
CA CYS A 30 -7.26 -2.08 -10.65
C CYS A 30 -8.61 -2.76 -10.86
N PRO A 31 -8.72 -3.69 -11.82
CA PRO A 31 -9.95 -4.46 -12.03
C PRO A 31 -10.31 -5.23 -10.76
N ILE A 32 -11.57 -5.59 -10.55
CA ILE A 32 -11.92 -6.48 -9.44
C ILE A 32 -11.79 -7.91 -9.97
N PRO A 33 -10.98 -8.79 -9.34
CA PRO A 33 -10.83 -10.16 -9.82
C PRO A 33 -12.18 -10.90 -9.71
N PRO A 34 -12.53 -11.79 -10.65
CA PRO A 34 -13.85 -12.45 -10.68
C PRO A 34 -14.11 -13.34 -9.45
N VAL A 35 -13.06 -13.83 -8.80
CA VAL A 35 -13.11 -14.46 -7.47
C VAL A 35 -13.23 -13.42 -6.34
N ALA A 36 -13.96 -12.32 -6.57
CA ALA A 36 -14.13 -11.19 -5.66
C ALA A 36 -14.85 -11.54 -4.35
N ARG A 37 -15.34 -12.78 -4.23
CA ARG A 37 -15.85 -13.29 -2.98
C ARG A 37 -14.70 -13.53 -2.04
N TYR A 38 -14.85 -12.94 -0.88
CA TYR A 38 -13.99 -13.11 0.26
C TYR A 38 -13.70 -14.61 0.49
N PRO A 39 -12.42 -15.05 0.51
CA PRO A 39 -12.08 -16.48 0.54
C PRO A 39 -12.23 -17.08 1.96
N TYR A 40 -13.29 -16.72 2.69
CA TYR A 40 -13.52 -17.19 4.04
C TYR A 40 -15.00 -17.56 4.29
N PRO A 41 -15.26 -18.81 4.71
CA PRO A 41 -16.61 -19.29 4.99
C PRO A 41 -17.24 -18.50 6.16
N GLY A 42 -18.54 -18.21 6.06
CA GLY A 42 -19.30 -17.48 7.09
C GLY A 42 -19.29 -15.95 6.97
N THR A 43 -18.62 -15.38 5.95
CA THR A 43 -18.62 -13.94 5.67
C THR A 43 -19.10 -13.63 4.26
N ASN A 44 -20.25 -12.96 4.14
CA ASN A 44 -20.73 -12.40 2.87
C ASN A 44 -20.01 -11.08 2.58
N GLY A 45 -18.72 -11.17 2.25
CA GLY A 45 -17.86 -10.04 1.91
C GLY A 45 -17.63 -9.91 0.40
N THR A 46 -17.70 -8.70 -0.14
CA THR A 46 -17.39 -8.42 -1.55
C THR A 46 -16.48 -7.20 -1.68
N TRP A 47 -15.44 -7.31 -2.50
CA TRP A 47 -14.58 -6.18 -2.86
C TRP A 47 -15.32 -5.24 -3.82
N THR A 48 -15.28 -3.94 -3.56
CA THR A 48 -15.95 -2.93 -4.39
C THR A 48 -14.97 -2.04 -5.15
N LEU A 49 -13.69 -1.99 -4.74
CA LEU A 49 -12.69 -1.16 -5.39
C LEU A 49 -11.27 -1.61 -5.06
N PHE A 50 -10.37 -1.47 -6.04
CA PHE A 50 -8.93 -1.57 -5.83
C PHE A 50 -8.19 -0.40 -6.47
N ARG A 51 -7.22 0.15 -5.75
CA ARG A 51 -6.31 1.21 -6.20
C ARG A 51 -4.88 0.82 -5.88
N ALA A 52 -3.97 1.12 -6.79
CA ALA A 52 -2.54 0.85 -6.63
C ALA A 52 -1.74 2.09 -7.00
N LYS A 53 -0.75 2.45 -6.20
CA LYS A 53 0.20 3.52 -6.45
C LYS A 53 1.61 2.99 -6.22
N GLY A 54 2.45 3.08 -7.24
CA GLY A 54 3.83 2.57 -7.18
C GLY A 54 3.96 1.05 -7.09
N VAL A 55 2.87 0.30 -7.34
CA VAL A 55 2.86 -1.17 -7.38
C VAL A 55 1.94 -1.71 -8.49
N THR A 56 2.00 -3.00 -8.74
CA THR A 56 1.11 -3.70 -9.67
C THR A 56 -0.23 -4.02 -9.02
N CYS A 57 -1.25 -4.28 -9.84
CA CYS A 57 -2.55 -4.73 -9.34
C CYS A 57 -2.44 -6.09 -8.62
N ALA A 58 -1.58 -6.99 -9.11
CA ALA A 58 -1.25 -8.24 -8.43
C ALA A 58 -0.75 -8.02 -6.99
N THR A 59 0.17 -7.07 -6.79
CA THR A 59 0.62 -6.70 -5.44
C THR A 59 -0.52 -6.13 -4.61
N SER A 60 -1.36 -5.28 -5.20
CA SER A 60 -2.54 -4.72 -4.52
C SER A 60 -3.47 -5.81 -3.99
N TYR A 61 -3.84 -6.80 -4.82
CA TYR A 61 -4.67 -7.93 -4.38
C TYR A 61 -4.00 -8.77 -3.30
N ARG A 62 -2.69 -9.04 -3.44
CA ARG A 62 -1.93 -9.81 -2.44
C ARG A 62 -1.97 -9.12 -1.07
N VAL A 63 -1.73 -7.81 -1.03
CA VAL A 63 -1.76 -7.00 0.19
C VAL A 63 -3.16 -6.95 0.78
N ALA A 64 -4.18 -6.72 -0.04
CA ALA A 64 -5.57 -6.68 0.42
C ALA A 64 -6.03 -8.01 0.99
N THR A 65 -5.69 -9.12 0.31
CA THR A 65 -5.96 -10.47 0.80
C THR A 65 -5.27 -10.69 2.15
N ALA A 66 -3.99 -10.34 2.28
CA ALA A 66 -3.24 -10.49 3.53
C ALA A 66 -3.82 -9.65 4.68
N PHE A 67 -4.24 -8.41 4.41
CA PHE A 67 -5.00 -7.59 5.36
C PHE A 67 -6.24 -8.34 5.83
N GLN A 68 -6.97 -8.93 4.89
CA GLN A 68 -8.17 -9.66 5.20
C GLN A 68 -7.95 -10.87 6.10
N LYS A 69 -6.91 -11.67 5.78
CA LYS A 69 -6.53 -12.81 6.62
C LYS A 69 -6.18 -12.37 8.04
N CYS A 70 -5.41 -11.29 8.17
CA CYS A 70 -5.03 -10.73 9.47
C CYS A 70 -6.25 -10.30 10.28
N ARG A 71 -7.20 -9.63 9.62
CA ARG A 71 -8.40 -9.11 10.24
C ARG A 71 -9.29 -10.23 10.80
N LEU A 72 -9.51 -11.27 10.00
CA LEU A 72 -10.36 -12.40 10.35
C LEU A 72 -9.82 -13.30 11.46
N LYS A 73 -8.49 -13.33 11.65
CA LYS A 73 -7.90 -13.99 12.83
C LYS A 73 -8.42 -13.41 14.14
N ASN A 74 -8.87 -12.15 14.13
CA ASN A 74 -9.46 -11.47 15.28
C ASN A 74 -11.01 -11.45 15.21
N GLY A 75 -11.62 -12.24 14.33
CA GLY A 75 -13.07 -12.35 14.14
C GLY A 75 -13.64 -11.57 12.94
N VAL A 76 -14.92 -11.78 12.67
CA VAL A 76 -15.69 -11.18 11.55
C VAL A 76 -15.59 -9.65 11.55
N SER A 77 -15.69 -9.05 12.75
CA SER A 77 -15.52 -7.62 13.00
C SER A 77 -14.16 -7.27 13.61
N GLY A 78 -13.21 -8.22 13.66
CA GLY A 78 -11.87 -8.01 14.17
C GLY A 78 -11.12 -6.92 13.40
N ARG A 79 -10.03 -6.37 13.94
CA ARG A 79 -9.17 -5.39 13.24
C ARG A 79 -7.80 -6.00 12.98
N CYS A 80 -7.12 -5.60 11.91
CA CYS A 80 -5.71 -5.93 11.72
C CYS A 80 -4.85 -4.83 12.33
N VAL A 81 -4.12 -5.16 13.40
CA VAL A 81 -3.21 -4.21 14.10
C VAL A 81 -1.74 -4.41 13.70
N LYS A 82 -1.43 -5.46 12.94
CA LYS A 82 -0.07 -5.83 12.53
C LYS A 82 0.19 -5.36 11.09
N LYS A 83 1.48 -5.21 10.75
CA LYS A 83 1.89 -5.04 9.36
C LYS A 83 1.63 -6.34 8.59
N VAL A 84 1.20 -6.23 7.33
CA VAL A 84 0.81 -7.37 6.48
C VAL A 84 1.69 -7.47 5.23
N ALA A 85 1.72 -8.63 4.57
CA ALA A 85 2.39 -8.87 3.29
C ALA A 85 3.79 -8.23 3.13
N ASP A 86 4.74 -8.59 4.00
CA ASP A 86 6.12 -8.07 3.98
C ASP A 86 6.24 -6.61 4.45
N GLY A 87 5.45 -6.19 5.44
CA GLY A 87 5.66 -4.92 6.14
C GLY A 87 4.74 -3.76 5.76
N TRP A 88 3.63 -4.01 5.06
CA TRP A 88 2.63 -2.99 4.75
C TRP A 88 1.83 -2.60 5.99
N ALA A 89 1.78 -1.30 6.26
CA ALA A 89 0.95 -0.74 7.31
C ALA A 89 -0.42 -0.38 6.72
N CYS A 90 -1.48 -1.05 7.17
CA CYS A 90 -2.84 -0.83 6.71
C CYS A 90 -3.64 -0.04 7.75
N ARG A 91 -4.37 0.97 7.28
CA ARG A 91 -5.40 1.66 8.05
C ARG A 91 -6.75 1.35 7.44
N GLU A 92 -7.65 0.88 8.28
CA GLU A 92 -9.04 0.58 7.93
C GLU A 92 -9.94 1.68 8.50
N GLN A 93 -10.81 2.20 7.65
CA GLN A 93 -11.91 3.07 8.01
C GLN A 93 -13.21 2.35 7.70
N ARG A 94 -14.08 2.18 8.70
CA ARG A 94 -15.36 1.50 8.54
C ARG A 94 -16.50 2.48 8.54
N ASN A 95 -17.49 2.18 7.72
CA ASN A 95 -18.82 2.75 7.80
C ASN A 95 -19.79 1.60 8.07
N SER A 96 -20.28 1.53 9.31
CA SER A 96 -21.11 0.43 9.80
C SER A 96 -22.57 0.82 9.80
N GLY A 97 -23.40 0.00 9.17
CA GLY A 97 -24.85 -0.01 9.34
C GLY A 97 -25.30 -1.15 10.28
N PRO A 98 -26.62 -1.32 10.47
CA PRO A 98 -27.17 -2.28 11.44
C PRO A 98 -26.84 -3.75 11.12
N THR A 99 -26.80 -4.12 9.85
CA THR A 99 -26.66 -5.51 9.38
C THR A 99 -25.47 -5.71 8.42
N SER A 100 -24.79 -4.63 8.04
CA SER A 100 -23.65 -4.66 7.15
C SER A 100 -22.71 -3.49 7.42
N PHE A 101 -21.46 -3.62 6.98
CA PHE A 101 -20.53 -2.50 6.99
C PHE A 101 -19.73 -2.44 5.69
N GLY A 102 -19.50 -1.21 5.23
CA GLY A 102 -18.48 -0.91 4.23
C GLY A 102 -17.18 -0.57 4.94
N ALA A 103 -16.05 -0.87 4.32
CA ALA A 103 -14.76 -0.38 4.78
C ALA A 103 -13.88 0.04 3.62
N ALA A 104 -13.14 1.12 3.85
CA ALA A 104 -12.06 1.59 3.01
C ALA A 104 -10.75 1.35 3.73
N VAL A 105 -9.80 0.71 3.05
CA VAL A 105 -8.50 0.37 3.62
C VAL A 105 -7.41 0.95 2.76
N THR A 106 -6.47 1.61 3.42
CA THR A 106 -5.26 2.11 2.78
C THR A 106 -4.06 1.44 3.42
N CYS A 107 -3.34 0.65 2.63
CA CYS A 107 -2.08 0.04 2.98
C CYS A 107 -0.92 0.81 2.35
N SER A 108 0.13 1.06 3.14
CA SER A 108 1.31 1.80 2.68
C SER A 108 2.60 1.06 3.02
N LYS A 109 3.59 1.17 2.13
CA LYS A 109 4.96 0.70 2.32
C LYS A 109 5.92 1.64 1.61
N GLY A 110 6.61 2.50 2.37
CA GLY A 110 7.42 3.57 1.82
C GLY A 110 6.59 4.51 0.95
N ARG A 111 6.98 4.69 -0.31
CA ARG A 111 6.26 5.53 -1.30
C ARG A 111 5.09 4.81 -1.99
N ALA A 112 4.96 3.50 -1.78
CA ALA A 112 3.91 2.70 -2.40
C ALA A 112 2.63 2.69 -1.56
N THR A 113 1.48 2.69 -2.25
CA THR A 113 0.16 2.69 -1.60
C THR A 113 -0.77 1.73 -2.32
N VAL A 114 -1.55 1.00 -1.53
CA VAL A 114 -2.60 0.08 -1.97
C VAL A 114 -3.88 0.51 -1.28
N GLY A 115 -4.88 0.90 -2.05
CA GLY A 115 -6.22 1.19 -1.56
C GLY A 115 -7.16 0.06 -1.94
N HIS A 116 -8.06 -0.33 -1.05
CA HIS A 116 -9.14 -1.25 -1.39
C HIS A 116 -10.38 -0.97 -0.56
N ASN A 117 -11.54 -1.25 -1.14
CA ASN A 117 -12.82 -1.16 -0.45
C ASN A 117 -13.52 -2.51 -0.48
N TYR A 118 -14.28 -2.80 0.56
CA TYR A 118 -15.19 -3.94 0.61
C TYR A 118 -16.45 -3.61 1.38
N MET A 119 -17.48 -4.39 1.11
CA MET A 119 -18.68 -4.47 1.94
C MET A 119 -18.79 -5.86 2.54
N GLN A 120 -19.35 -5.95 3.73
CA GLN A 120 -19.56 -7.21 4.43
C GLN A 120 -20.86 -7.18 5.22
N THR A 121 -21.68 -8.23 5.09
CA THR A 121 -22.84 -8.47 5.96
C THR A 121 -22.38 -9.10 7.27
N THR A 122 -22.87 -8.61 8.40
CA THR A 122 -22.52 -9.09 9.76
C THR A 122 -23.60 -9.96 10.41
N SER A 123 -24.81 -9.97 9.86
CA SER A 123 -25.91 -10.83 10.28
C SER A 123 -25.97 -12.08 9.41
N GLY A 124 -25.67 -13.23 10.01
CA GLY A 124 -25.87 -14.58 9.48
C GLY A 124 -26.34 -15.48 10.61
#